data_AF-A0A139NHP9-F1
#
_entry.id   AF-A0A139NHP9-F1
#
_cell.length_a   1.000
_cell.length_b   1.000
_cell.length_c   1.000
_cell.angle_alpha   90.00
_cell.angle_beta   90.00
_cell.angle_gamma   90.00
#
_symmetry.space_group_name_H-M   'P 1'
#
loop_
_entity.id
_entity.type
_entity.pdbx_description
1 polymer ?
#
loop_
_entity_poly.entity_id
_entity_poly.type
_entity_poly.pdbx_seq_one_letter_code
_entity_poly.pdbx_strand_id
1 'polypeptide(L)'
;MKKTLRLIPLLGAALLVLSACGTSAVTNQSTGAWETIVYYFALAIKGMSFGQSMGLGIVLFTLAIRVVMIPLYHYQMTSSRKMQEIQPQLKAIQEKYRGLSDTESRLAMTEETRAVQKEAGVSTWSSLLPLLVQMPILWALYQALTRVDFVREGHFLWLDLAKPDQFYFLPILAALFTFLSSWLTNKAIKEKNGAMTAMTYGLPVMIFFFAFNIASGVSLYWTVSNAFQVGQILLLNNPFKIIAEREEKEAIEKEREAKKRRAMRKGKKKRK
;
A
#
# COMPACT_ATOMS: atom_id res chain seq x y z
N MET A 1 37.84 3.54 6.77
CA MET A 1 37.54 3.71 5.32
C MET A 1 36.27 2.99 4.81
N LYS A 2 35.78 1.89 5.41
CA LYS A 2 34.56 1.19 4.92
C LYS A 2 33.21 1.89 5.23
N LYS A 3 33.16 2.83 6.19
CA LYS A 3 31.93 3.56 6.56
C LYS A 3 31.59 4.69 5.59
N THR A 4 32.58 5.41 5.09
CA THR A 4 32.39 6.48 4.09
C THR A 4 31.93 5.92 2.75
N LEU A 5 32.43 4.75 2.34
CA LEU A 5 32.01 4.07 1.11
C LEU A 5 30.54 3.60 1.14
N ARG A 6 29.98 3.30 2.32
CA ARG A 6 28.55 2.94 2.50
C ARG A 6 27.61 4.14 2.55
N LEU A 7 28.13 5.34 2.82
CA LEU A 7 27.36 6.58 2.84
C LEU A 7 27.20 7.18 1.45
N ILE A 8 28.10 6.91 0.51
CA ILE A 8 28.05 7.42 -0.87
C ILE A 8 26.77 7.02 -1.63
N PRO A 9 26.27 5.77 -1.62
CA PRO A 9 25.01 5.44 -2.30
C PRO A 9 23.80 6.08 -1.60
N LEU A 10 23.86 6.28 -0.28
CA LEU A 10 22.80 6.90 0.52
C LEU A 10 22.75 8.43 0.32
N LEU A 11 23.91 9.07 0.20
CA LEU A 11 24.06 10.49 -0.18
C LEU A 11 23.71 10.73 -1.64
N GLY A 12 24.06 9.81 -2.55
CA GLY A 12 23.67 9.85 -3.95
C GLY A 12 22.16 9.72 -4.14
N ALA A 13 21.52 8.81 -3.41
CA ALA A 13 20.06 8.70 -3.36
C ALA A 13 19.41 9.96 -2.77
N ALA A 14 19.98 10.54 -1.71
CA ALA A 14 19.49 11.79 -1.12
C ALA A 14 19.65 13.00 -2.06
N LEU A 15 20.77 13.09 -2.81
CA LEU A 15 21.00 14.14 -3.81
C LEU A 15 20.09 14.02 -5.04
N LEU A 16 19.74 12.79 -5.44
CA LEU A 16 18.73 12.53 -6.48
C LEU A 16 17.32 12.90 -6.00
N VAL A 17 17.01 12.69 -4.71
CA VAL A 17 15.74 13.12 -4.11
C VAL A 17 15.68 14.64 -3.96
N LEU A 18 16.80 15.30 -3.66
CA LEU A 18 16.87 16.76 -3.53
C LEU A 18 16.80 17.50 -4.87
N SER A 19 17.37 16.95 -5.96
CA SER A 19 17.17 17.51 -7.31
C SER A 19 15.76 17.28 -7.86
N ALA A 20 15.02 16.30 -7.31
CA ALA A 20 13.61 16.08 -7.59
C ALA A 20 12.67 17.04 -6.83
N CYS A 21 13.18 17.92 -5.97
CA CYS A 21 12.42 18.97 -5.26
C CYS A 21 12.53 20.34 -5.95
N GLY A 22 12.66 20.38 -7.28
CA GLY A 22 12.56 21.63 -8.03
C GLY A 22 11.19 22.29 -7.84
N THR A 23 11.15 23.61 -7.68
CA THR A 23 9.92 24.41 -7.56
C THR A 23 9.61 25.24 -8.82
N SER A 24 10.52 25.23 -9.81
CA SER A 24 10.38 25.95 -11.09
C SER A 24 9.26 25.37 -11.95
N ALA A 25 8.73 26.11 -12.93
CA ALA A 25 7.83 25.51 -13.92
C ALA A 25 8.55 24.41 -14.73
N VAL A 26 7.84 23.34 -15.07
CA VAL A 26 8.35 22.24 -15.90
C VAL A 26 7.82 22.40 -17.31
N THR A 27 8.73 22.47 -18.28
CA THR A 27 8.41 22.67 -19.70
C THR A 27 9.12 21.65 -20.57
N ASN A 28 8.90 21.70 -21.89
CA ASN A 28 9.66 20.89 -22.85
C ASN A 28 11.15 21.24 -22.91
N GLN A 29 11.58 22.36 -22.33
CA GLN A 29 12.98 22.79 -22.29
C GLN A 29 13.69 22.42 -20.98
N SER A 30 12.98 21.83 -20.01
CA SER A 30 13.57 21.37 -18.76
C SER A 30 14.65 20.31 -19.02
N THR A 31 15.87 20.53 -18.51
CA THR A 31 17.04 19.67 -18.75
C THR A 31 17.27 18.63 -17.66
N GLY A 32 16.60 18.74 -16.52
CA GLY A 32 16.71 17.80 -15.41
C GLY A 32 16.07 16.45 -15.75
N ALA A 33 16.74 15.34 -15.42
CA ALA A 33 16.21 13.99 -15.65
C ALA A 33 14.84 13.77 -14.97
N TRP A 34 14.67 14.30 -13.74
CA TRP A 34 13.39 14.24 -13.03
C TRP A 34 12.30 15.10 -13.68
N GLU A 35 12.63 16.34 -14.06
CA GLU A 35 11.69 17.25 -14.71
C GLU A 35 11.23 16.71 -16.06
N THR A 36 12.11 16.02 -16.77
CA THR A 36 11.78 15.31 -18.01
C THR A 36 10.73 14.22 -17.75
N ILE A 37 10.89 13.42 -16.68
CA ILE A 37 9.89 12.42 -16.29
C ILE A 37 8.54 13.10 -15.97
N VAL A 38 8.56 14.18 -15.19
CA VAL A 38 7.36 14.97 -14.86
C VAL A 38 6.66 15.48 -16.13
N TYR A 39 7.43 16.01 -17.08
CA TYR A 39 6.89 16.50 -18.35
C TYR A 39 6.28 15.37 -19.19
N TYR A 40 6.92 14.19 -19.25
CA TYR A 40 6.34 13.03 -19.94
C TYR A 40 5.07 12.50 -19.26
N PHE A 41 4.98 12.54 -17.94
CA PHE A 41 3.74 12.25 -17.23
C PHE A 41 2.64 13.23 -17.64
N ALA A 42 2.94 14.53 -17.68
CA ALA A 42 2.00 15.55 -18.14
C ALA A 42 1.57 15.32 -19.61
N LEU A 43 2.51 15.00 -20.50
CA LEU A 43 2.20 14.65 -21.89
C LEU A 43 1.33 13.41 -22.01
N ALA A 44 1.59 12.37 -21.22
CA ALA A 44 0.78 11.16 -21.21
C ALA A 44 -0.67 11.46 -20.76
N ILE A 45 -0.84 12.29 -19.72
CA ILE A 45 -2.16 12.76 -19.27
C ILE A 45 -2.86 13.54 -20.39
N LYS A 46 -2.17 14.48 -21.03
CA LYS A 46 -2.71 15.26 -22.15
C LYS A 46 -3.08 14.36 -23.33
N GLY A 47 -2.25 13.38 -23.68
CA GLY A 47 -2.52 12.44 -24.77
C GLY A 47 -3.75 11.56 -24.53
N MET A 48 -4.06 11.26 -23.26
CA MET A 48 -5.27 10.54 -22.86
C MET A 48 -6.47 11.46 -22.59
N SER A 49 -6.28 12.78 -22.62
CA SER A 49 -7.39 13.72 -22.45
C SER A 49 -8.25 13.75 -23.71
N PHE A 50 -9.58 13.65 -23.53
CA PHE A 50 -10.54 13.72 -24.63
C PHE A 50 -11.40 14.97 -24.46
N GLY A 51 -11.66 15.70 -25.57
CA GLY A 51 -12.54 16.88 -25.56
C GLY A 51 -12.10 18.00 -24.60
N GLN A 52 -10.79 18.27 -24.49
CA GLN A 52 -10.20 19.26 -23.56
C GLN A 52 -10.34 18.93 -22.06
N SER A 53 -10.84 17.74 -21.71
CA SER A 53 -11.01 17.35 -20.31
C SER A 53 -9.72 16.75 -19.73
N MET A 54 -8.90 17.60 -19.12
CA MET A 54 -7.65 17.18 -18.47
C MET A 54 -7.89 16.19 -17.32
N GLY A 55 -8.98 16.33 -16.56
CA GLY A 55 -9.23 15.39 -15.46
C GLY A 55 -9.65 14.00 -15.95
N LEU A 56 -10.27 13.88 -17.12
CA LEU A 56 -10.45 12.57 -17.76
C LEU A 56 -9.10 11.93 -18.11
N GLY A 57 -8.15 12.75 -18.60
CA GLY A 57 -6.77 12.31 -18.81
C GLY A 57 -6.11 11.78 -17.53
N ILE A 58 -6.30 12.48 -16.40
CA ILE A 58 -5.80 12.02 -15.08
C ILE A 58 -6.43 10.67 -14.70
N VAL A 59 -7.75 10.54 -14.84
CA VAL A 59 -8.47 9.29 -14.53
C VAL A 59 -7.91 8.13 -15.35
N LEU A 60 -7.85 8.28 -16.68
CA LEU A 60 -7.39 7.23 -17.58
C LEU A 60 -5.92 6.87 -17.36
N PHE A 61 -5.06 7.87 -17.18
CA PHE A 61 -3.66 7.66 -16.87
C PHE A 61 -3.47 6.89 -15.55
N THR A 62 -4.26 7.24 -14.54
CA THR A 62 -4.25 6.54 -13.24
C THR A 62 -4.64 5.08 -13.40
N LEU A 63 -5.72 4.80 -14.14
CA LEU A 63 -6.18 3.44 -14.40
C LEU A 63 -5.13 2.64 -15.19
N ALA A 64 -4.51 3.25 -16.20
CA ALA A 64 -3.46 2.61 -17.00
C ALA A 64 -2.27 2.19 -16.13
N ILE A 65 -1.73 3.10 -15.30
CA ILE A 65 -0.65 2.78 -14.36
C ILE A 65 -1.09 1.65 -13.42
N ARG A 66 -2.30 1.76 -12.84
CA ARG A 66 -2.81 0.77 -11.89
C ARG A 66 -2.94 -0.61 -12.51
N VAL A 67 -3.37 -0.71 -13.77
CA VAL A 67 -3.43 -1.97 -14.53
C VAL A 67 -2.03 -2.55 -14.76
N VAL A 68 -1.07 -1.73 -15.21
CA VAL A 68 0.33 -2.16 -15.41
C VAL A 68 0.96 -2.65 -14.10
N MET A 69 0.60 -2.04 -12.98
CA MET A 69 1.12 -2.40 -11.65
C MET A 69 0.40 -3.60 -11.00
N ILE A 70 -0.65 -4.17 -11.60
CA ILE A 70 -1.38 -5.33 -11.02
C ILE A 70 -0.45 -6.47 -10.59
N PRO A 71 0.52 -6.94 -11.40
CA PRO A 71 1.39 -8.07 -11.03
C PRO A 71 2.20 -7.77 -9.77
N LEU A 72 2.70 -6.53 -9.68
CA LEU A 72 3.46 -6.04 -8.54
C LEU A 72 2.61 -6.01 -7.26
N TYR A 73 1.40 -5.45 -7.34
CA TYR A 73 0.46 -5.42 -6.22
C TYR A 73 0.02 -6.81 -5.78
N HIS A 74 -0.18 -7.74 -6.72
CA HIS A 74 -0.50 -9.12 -6.39
C HIS A 74 0.64 -9.79 -5.62
N TYR A 75 1.88 -9.59 -6.06
CA TYR A 75 3.07 -10.08 -5.36
C TYR A 75 3.17 -9.51 -3.93
N GLN A 76 3.01 -8.18 -3.78
CA GLN A 76 3.00 -7.52 -2.48
C GLN A 76 1.96 -8.14 -1.55
N MET A 77 0.71 -8.24 -2.01
CA MET A 77 -0.39 -8.60 -1.13
C MET A 77 -0.29 -10.07 -0.69
N THR A 78 0.22 -10.94 -1.56
CA THR A 78 0.59 -12.31 -1.19
C THR A 78 1.69 -12.35 -0.13
N SER A 79 2.73 -11.53 -0.27
CA SER A 79 3.79 -11.42 0.75
C SER A 79 3.25 -10.92 2.09
N SER A 80 2.41 -9.88 2.08
CA SER A 80 1.80 -9.34 3.29
C SER A 80 0.91 -10.36 4.01
N ARG A 81 0.25 -11.27 3.28
CA ARG A 81 -0.54 -12.36 3.87
C ARG A 81 0.31 -13.40 4.56
N LYS A 82 1.36 -13.88 3.90
CA LYS A 82 2.30 -14.83 4.52
C LYS A 82 2.91 -14.22 5.79
N MET A 83 3.22 -12.92 5.76
CA MET A 83 3.68 -12.19 6.95
C MET A 83 2.63 -12.22 8.09
N GLN A 84 1.34 -12.12 7.78
CA GLN A 84 0.27 -12.22 8.78
C GLN A 84 0.11 -13.63 9.33
N GLU A 85 0.33 -14.66 8.51
CA GLU A 85 0.26 -16.06 8.94
C GLU A 85 1.36 -16.42 9.96
N ILE A 86 2.55 -15.81 9.83
CA ILE A 86 3.65 -16.02 10.79
C ILE A 86 3.60 -15.10 12.02
N GLN A 87 2.68 -14.13 12.08
CA GLN A 87 2.54 -13.23 13.24
C GLN A 87 2.50 -13.95 14.60
N PRO A 88 1.79 -15.09 14.76
CA PRO A 88 1.78 -15.82 16.03
C PRO A 88 3.16 -16.34 16.42
N GLN A 89 3.97 -16.80 15.46
CA GLN A 89 5.33 -17.28 15.70
C GLN A 89 6.26 -16.11 16.08
N LEU A 90 6.09 -14.97 15.40
CA LEU A 90 6.83 -13.75 15.73
C LEU A 90 6.49 -13.25 17.15
N LYS A 91 5.23 -13.38 17.58
CA LYS A 91 4.82 -13.06 18.96
C LYS A 91 5.41 -14.01 19.99
N ALA A 92 5.43 -15.31 19.71
CA ALA A 92 6.08 -16.28 20.59
C ALA A 92 7.59 -15.97 20.78
N ILE A 93 8.28 -15.54 19.72
CA ILE A 93 9.66 -15.05 19.82
C ILE A 93 9.74 -13.79 20.70
N GLN A 94 8.86 -12.81 20.48
CA GLN A 94 8.84 -11.59 21.29
C GLN A 94 8.58 -11.88 22.77
N GLU A 95 7.71 -12.84 23.08
CA GLU A 95 7.43 -13.28 24.46
C GLU A 95 8.63 -14.01 25.08
N LYS A 96 9.30 -14.88 24.31
CA LYS A 96 10.52 -15.59 24.74
C LYS A 96 11.63 -14.63 25.20
N TYR A 97 11.76 -13.48 24.53
CA TYR A 97 12.79 -12.48 24.84
C TYR A 97 12.28 -11.32 25.72
N ARG A 98 11.04 -11.39 26.23
CA ARG A 98 10.44 -10.29 26.97
C ARG A 98 11.18 -10.02 28.28
N GLY A 99 11.60 -8.78 28.48
CA GLY A 99 12.32 -8.34 29.68
C GLY A 99 13.84 -8.47 29.60
N LEU A 100 14.37 -9.11 28.54
CA LEU A 100 15.81 -9.17 28.26
C LEU A 100 16.21 -7.93 27.45
N SER A 101 17.15 -7.14 27.99
CA SER A 101 17.60 -5.87 27.37
C SER A 101 19.05 -5.91 26.91
N ASP A 102 19.74 -7.03 27.12
CA ASP A 102 21.11 -7.25 26.70
C ASP A 102 21.26 -7.27 25.17
N THR A 103 22.42 -6.82 24.71
CA THR A 103 22.75 -6.73 23.28
C THR A 103 22.69 -8.10 22.61
N GLU A 104 23.08 -9.17 23.31
CA GLU A 104 23.06 -10.53 22.78
C GLU A 104 21.64 -11.05 22.57
N SER A 105 20.75 -10.88 23.54
CA SER A 105 19.33 -11.26 23.40
C SER A 105 18.62 -10.50 22.28
N ARG A 106 18.95 -9.22 22.06
CA ARG A 106 18.41 -8.47 20.91
C ARG A 106 18.90 -9.01 19.58
N LEU A 107 20.17 -9.42 19.50
CA LEU A 107 20.74 -10.03 18.30
C LEU A 107 20.10 -11.39 18.04
N ALA A 108 20.00 -12.24 19.07
CA ALA A 108 19.36 -13.55 18.99
C ALA A 108 17.88 -13.44 18.59
N MET A 109 17.12 -12.52 19.18
CA MET A 109 15.73 -12.25 18.80
C MET A 109 15.61 -11.86 17.31
N THR A 110 16.52 -11.00 16.84
CA THR A 110 16.54 -10.57 15.43
C THR A 110 16.89 -11.71 14.49
N GLU A 111 17.80 -12.60 14.88
CA GLU A 111 18.20 -13.77 14.11
C GLU A 111 17.07 -14.81 14.04
N GLU A 112 16.43 -15.15 15.17
CA GLU A 112 15.27 -16.05 15.19
C GLU A 112 14.10 -15.50 14.36
N THR A 113 13.83 -14.19 14.48
CA THR A 113 12.80 -13.51 13.66
C THR A 113 13.10 -13.64 12.17
N ARG A 114 14.37 -13.47 11.77
CA ARG A 114 14.79 -13.60 10.37
C ARG A 114 14.74 -15.05 9.88
N ALA A 115 15.10 -16.01 10.74
CA ALA A 115 15.04 -17.43 10.41
C ALA A 115 13.58 -17.84 10.11
N VAL A 116 12.64 -17.49 10.98
CA VAL A 116 11.20 -17.75 10.78
C VAL A 116 10.68 -17.06 9.50
N GLN A 117 11.04 -15.80 9.27
CA GLN A 117 10.66 -15.09 8.03
C GLN A 117 11.20 -15.79 6.78
N LYS A 118 12.46 -16.25 6.82
CA LYS A 118 13.11 -16.95 5.72
C LYS A 118 12.50 -18.31 5.46
N GLU A 119 12.21 -19.10 6.49
CA GLU A 119 11.52 -20.39 6.40
C GLU A 119 10.12 -20.25 5.79
N ALA A 120 9.40 -19.19 6.14
CA ALA A 120 8.09 -18.87 5.56
C ALA A 120 8.18 -18.26 4.15
N GLY A 121 9.38 -18.03 3.62
CA GLY A 121 9.60 -17.40 2.32
C GLY A 121 9.09 -15.96 2.26
N VAL A 122 9.07 -15.26 3.40
CA VAL A 122 8.62 -13.87 3.54
C VAL A 122 9.84 -12.97 3.54
N SER A 123 9.93 -12.06 2.57
CA SER A 123 10.98 -11.04 2.55
C SER A 123 10.43 -9.70 3.04
N THR A 124 11.19 -9.02 3.91
CA THR A 124 10.84 -7.68 4.39
C THR A 124 10.77 -6.67 3.24
N TRP A 125 11.56 -6.86 2.18
CA TRP A 125 11.62 -6.01 1.00
C TRP A 125 10.37 -6.10 0.13
N SER A 126 9.75 -7.28 0.03
CA SER A 126 8.53 -7.48 -0.74
C SER A 126 7.35 -6.63 -0.22
N SER A 127 7.35 -6.32 1.08
CA SER A 127 6.35 -5.44 1.72
C SER A 127 6.64 -3.94 1.52
N LEU A 128 7.88 -3.55 1.24
CA LEU A 128 8.30 -2.15 1.04
C LEU A 128 8.34 -1.73 -0.43
N LEU A 129 8.52 -2.69 -1.34
CA LEU A 129 8.54 -2.50 -2.80
C LEU A 129 7.40 -1.62 -3.36
N PRO A 130 6.14 -1.74 -2.92
CA PRO A 130 5.04 -0.92 -3.43
C PRO A 130 5.19 0.54 -3.04
N LEU A 131 5.66 0.83 -1.83
CA LEU A 131 5.91 2.20 -1.40
C LEU A 131 7.03 2.82 -2.25
N LEU A 132 8.10 2.05 -2.50
CA LEU A 132 9.22 2.48 -3.33
C LEU A 132 8.81 2.80 -4.77
N VAL A 133 7.87 2.05 -5.35
CA VAL A 133 7.37 2.32 -6.71
C VAL A 133 6.28 3.40 -6.71
N GLN A 134 5.43 3.43 -5.68
CA GLN A 134 4.31 4.36 -5.57
C GLN A 134 4.76 5.80 -5.33
N MET A 135 5.81 6.00 -4.52
CA MET A 135 6.26 7.35 -4.14
C MET A 135 6.75 8.17 -5.34
N PRO A 136 7.62 7.66 -6.24
CA PRO A 136 8.01 8.37 -7.46
C PRO A 136 6.82 8.69 -8.37
N ILE A 137 5.89 7.74 -8.53
CA ILE A 137 4.69 7.94 -9.38
C ILE A 137 3.82 9.06 -8.81
N LEU A 138 3.55 9.04 -7.50
CA LEU A 138 2.78 10.07 -6.81
C LEU A 138 3.47 11.43 -6.92
N TRP A 139 4.79 11.48 -6.71
CA TRP A 139 5.57 12.72 -6.77
C TRP A 139 5.62 13.30 -8.19
N ALA A 140 5.81 12.46 -9.20
CA ALA A 140 5.82 12.86 -10.60
C ALA A 140 4.46 13.41 -11.03
N LEU A 141 3.37 12.75 -10.62
CA LEU A 141 2.02 13.21 -10.91
C LEU A 141 1.67 14.52 -10.18
N TYR A 142 2.04 14.63 -8.90
CA TYR A 142 1.85 15.85 -8.12
C TYR A 142 2.55 17.03 -8.80
N GLN A 143 3.79 16.85 -9.25
CA GLN A 143 4.52 17.89 -9.96
C GLN A 143 3.97 18.16 -11.36
N ALA A 144 3.46 17.14 -12.08
CA ALA A 144 2.79 17.36 -13.35
C ALA A 144 1.55 18.25 -13.16
N LEU A 145 0.80 18.04 -12.08
CA LEU A 145 -0.41 18.81 -11.77
C LEU A 145 -0.14 20.22 -11.25
N THR A 146 1.02 20.46 -10.64
CA THR A 146 1.34 21.73 -9.97
C THR A 146 2.36 22.59 -10.72
N ARG A 147 3.23 21.98 -11.54
CA ARG A 147 4.35 22.66 -12.22
C ARG A 147 4.21 22.69 -13.75
N VAL A 148 3.23 22.00 -14.36
CA VAL A 148 3.01 22.00 -15.81
C VAL A 148 1.70 22.70 -16.15
N ASP A 149 1.80 23.85 -16.83
CA ASP A 149 0.68 24.79 -17.00
C ASP A 149 -0.56 24.17 -17.64
N PHE A 150 -0.40 23.42 -18.73
CA PHE A 150 -1.56 22.86 -19.44
C PHE A 150 -2.32 21.78 -18.64
N VAL A 151 -1.66 21.09 -17.70
CA VAL A 151 -2.35 20.12 -16.82
C VAL A 151 -3.00 20.87 -15.66
N ARG A 152 -2.26 21.82 -15.09
CA ARG A 152 -2.67 22.65 -13.95
C ARG A 152 -3.94 23.44 -14.27
N GLU A 153 -4.00 24.06 -15.44
CA GLU A 153 -5.12 24.90 -15.90
C GLU A 153 -6.30 24.09 -16.46
N GLY A 154 -6.24 22.77 -16.36
CA GLY A 154 -7.29 21.89 -16.85
C GLY A 154 -8.56 21.89 -15.99
N HIS A 155 -9.66 21.46 -16.61
CA HIS A 155 -10.96 21.30 -15.95
C HIS A 155 -11.49 19.87 -16.04
N PHE A 156 -12.35 19.50 -15.08
CA PHE A 156 -13.11 18.25 -15.11
C PHE A 156 -14.40 18.34 -14.30
N LEU A 157 -15.54 18.21 -14.97
CA LEU A 157 -16.85 18.42 -14.34
C LEU A 157 -16.91 19.81 -13.70
N TRP A 158 -17.08 19.92 -12.38
CA TRP A 158 -17.04 21.16 -11.62
C TRP A 158 -15.64 21.53 -11.09
N LEU A 159 -14.63 20.71 -11.35
CA LEU A 159 -13.29 20.87 -10.80
C LEU A 159 -12.43 21.79 -11.65
N ASP A 160 -11.82 22.76 -10.98
CA ASP A 160 -10.62 23.46 -11.43
C ASP A 160 -9.41 22.72 -10.85
N LEU A 161 -8.63 22.06 -11.71
CA LEU A 161 -7.63 21.08 -11.27
C LEU A 161 -6.49 21.70 -10.45
N ALA A 162 -6.27 23.01 -10.57
CA ALA A 162 -5.29 23.77 -9.79
C ALA A 162 -5.79 24.13 -8.38
N LYS A 163 -7.11 24.21 -8.17
CA LYS A 163 -7.72 24.67 -6.93
C LYS A 163 -8.32 23.51 -6.13
N PRO A 164 -8.51 23.65 -4.80
CA PRO A 164 -9.26 22.68 -4.03
C PRO A 164 -10.68 22.45 -4.57
N ASP A 165 -11.23 21.25 -4.32
CA ASP A 165 -12.61 20.92 -4.69
C ASP A 165 -13.59 21.76 -3.86
N GLN A 166 -14.33 22.65 -4.53
CA GLN A 166 -15.25 23.60 -3.92
C GLN A 166 -16.40 22.93 -3.17
N PHE A 167 -16.80 21.73 -3.60
CA PHE A 167 -17.92 20.99 -2.99
C PHE A 167 -17.44 19.87 -2.05
N TYR A 168 -16.13 19.67 -1.93
CA TYR A 168 -15.52 18.65 -1.08
C TYR A 168 -15.97 17.20 -1.36
N PHE A 169 -16.53 16.91 -2.53
CA PHE A 169 -16.89 15.56 -2.96
C PHE A 169 -15.65 14.66 -3.04
N LEU A 170 -14.55 15.15 -3.62
CA LEU A 170 -13.32 14.38 -3.77
C LEU A 170 -12.65 14.05 -2.43
N PRO A 171 -12.47 14.96 -1.47
CA PRO A 171 -12.01 14.63 -0.12
C PRO A 171 -12.82 13.53 0.56
N ILE A 172 -14.15 13.59 0.48
CA ILE A 172 -15.05 12.57 1.05
C ILE A 172 -14.81 11.21 0.37
N LEU A 173 -14.79 11.18 -0.97
CA LEU A 173 -14.58 9.95 -1.72
C LEU A 173 -13.17 9.37 -1.51
N ALA A 174 -12.14 10.20 -1.46
CA ALA A 174 -10.77 9.79 -1.18
C ALA A 174 -10.67 9.12 0.20
N ALA A 175 -11.27 9.73 1.22
CA ALA A 175 -11.33 9.17 2.57
C ALA A 175 -12.13 7.86 2.59
N LEU A 176 -13.31 7.83 1.97
CA LEU A 176 -14.16 6.64 1.89
C LEU A 176 -13.44 5.47 1.22
N PHE A 177 -12.84 5.68 0.04
CA PHE A 177 -12.16 4.60 -0.66
C PHE A 177 -10.86 4.17 0.03
N THR A 178 -10.15 5.09 0.69
CA THR A 178 -9.00 4.71 1.52
C THR A 178 -9.43 3.87 2.72
N PHE A 179 -10.55 4.23 3.36
CA PHE A 179 -11.13 3.44 4.42
C PHE A 179 -11.53 2.05 3.93
N LEU A 180 -12.27 1.97 2.81
CA LEU A 180 -12.70 0.69 2.24
C LEU A 180 -11.51 -0.19 1.83
N SER A 181 -10.48 0.37 1.17
CA SER A 181 -9.31 -0.40 0.77
C SER A 181 -8.53 -0.94 1.97
N SER A 182 -8.34 -0.11 3.01
CA SER A 182 -7.68 -0.49 4.27
C SER A 182 -8.49 -1.52 5.05
N TRP A 183 -9.80 -1.29 5.20
CA TRP A 183 -10.72 -2.19 5.88
C TRP A 183 -10.80 -3.56 5.20
N LEU A 184 -10.94 -3.60 3.87
CA LEU A 184 -10.97 -4.85 3.10
C LEU A 184 -9.67 -5.63 3.26
N THR A 185 -8.52 -4.95 3.19
CA THR A 185 -7.21 -5.57 3.40
C THR A 185 -7.09 -6.16 4.80
N ASN A 186 -7.49 -5.40 5.83
CA ASN A 186 -7.37 -5.80 7.22
C ASN A 186 -8.45 -6.79 7.68
N LYS A 187 -9.54 -6.95 6.91
CA LYS A 187 -10.62 -7.88 7.23
C LYS A 187 -10.17 -9.34 7.19
N ALA A 188 -9.27 -9.71 6.29
CA ALA A 188 -8.75 -11.08 6.19
C ALA A 188 -7.78 -11.47 7.32
N ILE A 189 -7.41 -10.53 8.18
CA ILE A 189 -6.41 -10.71 9.24
C ILE A 189 -7.10 -11.21 10.50
N LYS A 190 -6.68 -12.39 11.00
CA LYS A 190 -7.23 -13.01 12.23
C LYS A 190 -7.04 -12.13 13.45
N GLU A 191 -5.82 -11.61 13.60
CA GLU A 191 -5.41 -10.92 14.81
C GLU A 191 -5.06 -9.47 14.47
N LYS A 192 -5.86 -8.55 15.00
CA LYS A 192 -5.67 -7.11 14.78
C LYS A 192 -4.95 -6.52 15.99
N ASN A 193 -3.91 -5.73 15.73
CA ASN A 193 -3.23 -4.96 16.77
C ASN A 193 -3.67 -3.49 16.72
N GLY A 194 -3.36 -2.73 17.77
CA GLY A 194 -3.75 -1.31 17.87
C GLY A 194 -3.21 -0.45 16.73
N ALA A 195 -2.00 -0.72 16.26
CA ALA A 195 -1.39 0.00 15.13
C ALA A 195 -2.19 -0.18 13.82
N MET A 196 -2.61 -1.41 13.52
CA MET A 196 -3.41 -1.71 12.34
C MET A 196 -4.79 -1.08 12.40
N THR A 197 -5.41 -1.07 13.58
CA THR A 197 -6.68 -0.35 13.83
C THR A 197 -6.48 1.15 13.58
N ALA A 198 -5.45 1.76 14.16
CA ALA A 198 -5.14 3.17 13.96
C ALA A 198 -4.92 3.51 12.48
N MET A 199 -4.23 2.66 11.73
CA MET A 199 -4.04 2.84 10.29
C MET A 199 -5.36 2.70 9.51
N THR A 200 -6.26 1.81 9.93
CA THR A 200 -7.55 1.59 9.24
C THR A 200 -8.47 2.80 9.36
N TYR A 201 -8.53 3.42 10.54
CA TYR A 201 -9.49 4.49 10.81
C TYR A 201 -8.86 5.89 10.80
N GLY A 202 -7.62 6.03 11.29
CA GLY A 202 -6.94 7.31 11.38
C GLY A 202 -6.43 7.83 10.03
N LEU A 203 -5.89 6.95 9.17
CA LEU A 203 -5.36 7.36 7.87
C LEU A 203 -6.44 7.98 6.95
N PRO A 204 -7.65 7.42 6.81
CA PRO A 204 -8.72 8.05 6.04
C PRO A 204 -9.09 9.45 6.54
N VAL A 205 -9.11 9.66 7.87
CA VAL A 205 -9.42 10.96 8.48
C VAL A 205 -8.31 11.97 8.16
N MET A 206 -7.05 11.55 8.26
CA MET A 206 -5.92 12.40 7.87
C MET A 206 -5.97 12.79 6.38
N ILE A 207 -6.25 11.82 5.50
CA ILE A 207 -6.38 12.05 4.05
C ILE A 207 -7.54 12.99 3.75
N PHE A 208 -8.67 12.86 4.45
CA PHE A 208 -9.79 13.79 4.35
C PHE A 208 -9.29 15.22 4.53
N PHE A 209 -8.76 15.58 5.71
CA PHE A 209 -8.30 16.95 6.01
C PHE A 209 -7.17 17.44 5.09
N PHE A 210 -6.27 16.56 4.68
CA PHE A 210 -5.24 16.89 3.69
C PHE A 210 -5.86 17.25 2.33
N ALA A 211 -6.83 16.46 1.87
CA ALA A 211 -7.50 16.66 0.60
C ALA A 211 -8.37 17.94 0.54
N PHE A 212 -8.77 18.52 1.69
CA PHE A 212 -9.48 19.81 1.73
C PHE A 212 -8.64 20.97 1.19
N ASN A 213 -7.32 20.90 1.36
CA ASN A 213 -6.42 22.03 1.13
C ASN A 213 -5.56 21.87 -0.11
N ILE A 214 -5.61 20.70 -0.77
CA ILE A 214 -4.81 20.40 -1.95
C ILE A 214 -5.60 20.63 -3.24
N ALA A 215 -4.88 20.85 -4.33
CA ALA A 215 -5.41 20.93 -5.67
C ALA A 215 -6.29 19.70 -6.02
N SER A 216 -7.47 19.95 -6.59
CA SER A 216 -8.49 18.93 -6.86
C SER A 216 -8.01 17.87 -7.84
N GLY A 217 -7.06 18.17 -8.73
CA GLY A 217 -6.44 17.17 -9.60
C GLY A 217 -5.68 16.08 -8.83
N VAL A 218 -5.03 16.45 -7.71
CA VAL A 218 -4.33 15.50 -6.84
C VAL A 218 -5.35 14.65 -6.07
N SER A 219 -6.41 15.28 -5.54
CA SER A 219 -7.51 14.57 -4.88
C SER A 219 -8.25 13.63 -5.85
N LEU A 220 -8.40 14.01 -7.12
CA LEU A 220 -9.01 13.20 -8.17
C LEU A 220 -8.20 11.93 -8.41
N TYR A 221 -6.88 12.08 -8.59
CA TYR A 221 -5.97 10.95 -8.66
C TYR A 221 -6.13 10.03 -7.45
N TRP A 222 -6.06 10.57 -6.23
CA TRP A 222 -6.13 9.79 -5.01
C TRP A 222 -7.42 8.99 -4.91
N THR A 223 -8.55 9.61 -5.23
CA THR A 223 -9.87 8.99 -5.26
C THR A 223 -9.94 7.83 -6.25
N VAL A 224 -9.57 8.07 -7.51
CA VAL A 224 -9.60 7.03 -8.57
C VAL A 224 -8.66 5.87 -8.22
N SER A 225 -7.48 6.20 -7.71
CA SER A 225 -6.43 5.26 -7.34
C SER A 225 -6.89 4.32 -6.22
N ASN A 226 -7.58 4.84 -5.19
CA ASN A 226 -8.15 4.02 -4.11
C ASN A 226 -9.42 3.27 -4.54
N ALA A 227 -10.28 3.87 -5.36
CA ALA A 227 -11.45 3.19 -5.92
C ALA A 227 -11.03 1.96 -6.73
N PHE A 228 -10.00 2.10 -7.57
CA PHE A 228 -9.39 0.98 -8.29
C PHE A 228 -8.85 -0.06 -7.30
N GLN A 229 -8.15 0.37 -6.25
CA GLN A 229 -7.61 -0.55 -5.25
C GLN A 229 -8.70 -1.37 -4.56
N VAL A 230 -9.85 -0.76 -4.22
CA VAL A 230 -11.02 -1.48 -3.67
C VAL A 230 -11.47 -2.58 -4.64
N GLY A 231 -11.67 -2.23 -5.91
CA GLY A 231 -12.04 -3.20 -6.95
C GLY A 231 -11.00 -4.31 -7.10
N GLN A 232 -9.72 -3.95 -7.14
CA GLN A 232 -8.60 -4.89 -7.25
C GLN A 232 -8.56 -5.87 -6.06
N ILE A 233 -8.78 -5.40 -4.83
CA ILE A 233 -8.83 -6.25 -3.64
C ILE A 233 -10.03 -7.21 -3.74
N LEU A 234 -11.21 -6.72 -4.12
CA LEU A 234 -12.41 -7.57 -4.24
C LEU A 234 -12.28 -8.63 -5.34
N LEU A 235 -11.58 -8.31 -6.44
CA LEU A 235 -11.37 -9.23 -7.57
C LEU A 235 -10.26 -10.24 -7.30
N LEU A 236 -9.06 -9.77 -6.95
CA LEU A 236 -7.87 -10.62 -6.85
C LEU A 236 -7.67 -11.21 -5.46
N ASN A 237 -8.23 -10.57 -4.43
CA ASN A 237 -7.85 -10.84 -3.06
C ASN A 237 -8.99 -10.75 -2.04
N ASN A 238 -10.16 -11.20 -2.48
CA ASN A 238 -11.41 -11.05 -1.76
C ASN A 238 -11.32 -11.57 -0.31
N PRO A 239 -11.41 -10.69 0.71
CA PRO A 239 -11.28 -11.09 2.11
C PRO A 239 -12.41 -12.02 2.56
N PHE A 240 -13.60 -11.90 1.98
CA PHE A 240 -14.75 -12.74 2.34
C PHE A 240 -14.53 -14.20 1.93
N LYS A 241 -13.97 -14.42 0.73
CA LYS A 241 -13.63 -15.77 0.26
C LYS A 241 -12.57 -16.43 1.14
N ILE A 242 -11.55 -15.67 1.55
CA ILE A 242 -10.44 -16.17 2.37
C ILE A 242 -10.91 -16.54 3.78
N ILE A 243 -11.79 -15.73 4.36
CA ILE A 243 -12.37 -16.02 5.67
C ILE A 243 -13.19 -17.31 5.59
N ALA A 244 -14.05 -17.45 4.57
CA ALA A 244 -14.87 -18.65 4.38
C ALA A 244 -14.01 -19.92 4.23
N GLU A 245 -12.98 -19.92 3.37
CA GLU A 245 -12.08 -21.07 3.19
C GLU A 245 -11.35 -21.45 4.49
N ARG A 246 -11.01 -20.46 5.32
CA ARG A 246 -10.33 -20.67 6.60
C ARG A 246 -11.28 -21.25 7.65
N GLU A 247 -12.50 -20.71 7.76
CA GLU A 247 -13.53 -21.22 8.66
C GLU A 247 -13.90 -22.68 8.32
N GLU A 248 -13.99 -23.00 7.02
CA GLU A 248 -14.22 -24.36 6.54
C GLU A 248 -13.08 -25.31 6.97
N LYS A 249 -11.82 -24.92 6.75
CA LYS A 249 -10.65 -25.72 7.19
C LYS A 249 -10.64 -25.95 8.70
N GLU A 250 -10.94 -24.92 9.48
CA GLU A 250 -11.03 -25.01 10.94
C GLU A 250 -12.18 -25.91 11.40
N ALA A 251 -13.32 -25.88 10.71
CA ALA A 251 -14.46 -26.75 11.00
C ALA A 251 -14.12 -28.22 10.71
N ILE A 252 -13.48 -28.50 9.57
CA ILE A 252 -13.03 -29.85 9.19
C ILE A 252 -12.01 -30.38 10.20
N GLU A 253 -11.05 -29.54 10.63
CA GLU A 253 -10.06 -29.92 11.63
C GLU A 253 -10.69 -30.24 12.98
N LYS A 254 -11.62 -29.39 13.47
CA LYS A 254 -12.39 -29.64 14.70
C LYS A 254 -13.20 -30.93 14.62
N GLU A 255 -13.83 -31.21 13.48
CA GLU A 255 -14.58 -32.45 13.29
C GLU A 255 -13.66 -33.67 13.30
N ARG A 256 -12.49 -33.58 12.66
CA ARG A 256 -11.46 -34.63 12.65
C ARG A 256 -10.95 -34.92 14.05
N GLU A 257 -10.68 -33.88 14.84
CA GLU A 257 -10.30 -34.02 16.25
C GLU A 257 -11.43 -34.62 17.10
N ALA A 258 -12.67 -34.20 16.90
CA ALA A 258 -13.82 -34.75 17.60
C ALA A 258 -14.01 -36.24 17.28
N LYS A 259 -13.85 -36.65 16.02
CA LYS A 259 -13.88 -38.07 15.60
C LYS A 259 -12.76 -38.87 16.27
N LYS A 260 -11.52 -38.36 16.29
CA LYS A 260 -10.38 -38.98 17.01
C LYS A 260 -10.69 -39.14 18.50
N ARG A 261 -11.18 -38.08 19.16
CA ARG A 261 -11.56 -38.10 20.58
C ARG A 261 -12.69 -39.12 20.86
N ARG A 262 -13.72 -39.19 20.00
CA ARG A 262 -14.82 -40.18 20.11
C ARG A 262 -14.30 -41.62 19.95
N ALA A 263 -13.42 -41.88 18.99
CA ALA A 263 -12.81 -43.19 18.78
C ALA A 263 -11.95 -43.61 19.99
N MET A 264 -11.12 -42.72 20.51
CA MET A 264 -10.30 -42.97 21.73
C MET A 264 -11.17 -43.29 22.96
N ARG A 265 -12.30 -42.58 23.14
CA ARG A 265 -13.25 -42.87 24.24
C ARG A 265 -13.92 -44.24 24.07
N LYS A 266 -14.31 -44.63 22.86
CA LYS A 266 -14.86 -45.97 22.58
C LYS A 266 -13.81 -47.08 22.82
N GLY A 267 -12.57 -46.86 22.42
CA GLY A 267 -11.47 -47.80 22.66
C GLY A 267 -11.16 -47.99 24.15
N LYS A 268 -11.11 -46.91 24.94
CA LYS A 268 -10.93 -46.99 26.40
C LYS A 268 -12.09 -47.72 27.11
N LYS A 269 -13.33 -47.55 26.64
CA LYS A 269 -14.50 -48.26 27.19
C LYS A 269 -14.52 -49.76 26.88
N LYS A 270 -13.91 -50.22 25.77
CA LYS A 270 -13.81 -51.66 25.43
C LYS A 270 -12.67 -52.39 26.16
N ARG A 271 -11.76 -51.66 26.80
CA ARG A 271 -10.59 -52.19 27.51
C ARG A 271 -10.79 -52.27 29.04
N LYS A 272 -11.91 -51.76 29.54
CA LYS A 272 -12.42 -51.96 30.90
C LYS A 272 -13.53 -52.99 30.84
#